data_AF-A0A7C8ZVT8-F1
#
_entry.id   AF-A0A7C8ZVT8-F1
#
_cell.length_a   1.000
_cell.length_b   1.000
_cell.length_c   1.000
_cell.angle_alpha   90.00
_cell.angle_beta   90.00
_cell.angle_gamma   90.00
#
_symmetry.space_group_name_H-M   'P 1'
#
loop_
_entity.id
_entity.type
_entity.pdbx_description
1 polymer ?
#
loop_
_entity_poly.entity_id
_entity_poly.type
_entity_poly.pdbx_seq_one_letter_code
_entity_poly.pdbx_strand_id
1 'polypeptide(L)'
;FCGIFDGHGPHGHLVARKVRDALPLKLLSFLKELWSSATSCDVESKSDSANAAKDGSAEEKSNSMWRDAFLKSFKVMDKELKSHPTLDCFGSGSTAATIVKQGSNLFMGYIGDSRAIMGSRDSNDALLAIQLTVDLKPDLPREAERIKQCKGRVFALQDEPEVSRVWLPFDDAPGLAMA
;
A
#
# COMPACT_ATOMS: atom_id res chain seq x y z
N PHE A 1 -11.27 7.64 7.36
CA PHE A 1 -10.22 6.63 7.12
C PHE A 1 -10.79 5.27 7.48
N CYS A 2 -10.59 4.26 6.65
CA CYS A 2 -10.91 2.86 6.93
C CYS A 2 -9.68 2.02 6.59
N GLY A 3 -9.43 0.95 7.34
CA GLY A 3 -8.30 0.06 7.11
C GLY A 3 -8.57 -1.36 7.58
N ILE A 4 -8.16 -2.34 6.77
CA ILE A 4 -8.15 -3.76 7.10
C ILE A 4 -6.68 -4.22 7.14
N PHE A 5 -6.35 -5.01 8.16
CA PHE A 5 -5.00 -5.47 8.45
C PHE A 5 -5.07 -6.93 8.85
N ASP A 6 -4.67 -7.81 7.94
CA ASP A 6 -4.66 -9.26 8.17
C ASP A 6 -3.26 -9.72 8.59
N GLY A 7 -3.15 -10.12 9.86
CA GLY A 7 -1.89 -10.49 10.49
C GLY A 7 -1.58 -11.98 10.33
N HIS A 8 -0.34 -12.31 9.97
CA HIS A 8 0.13 -13.68 9.80
C HIS A 8 1.45 -13.95 10.51
N GLY A 9 1.77 -15.24 10.69
CA GLY A 9 2.94 -15.69 11.43
C GLY A 9 2.76 -15.64 12.96
N PRO A 10 3.78 -16.05 13.74
CA PRO A 10 3.67 -16.23 15.19
C PRO A 10 3.18 -14.98 15.95
N HIS A 11 3.57 -13.79 15.49
CA HIS A 11 3.21 -12.51 16.08
C HIS A 11 2.34 -11.65 15.16
N GLY A 12 1.73 -12.22 14.12
CA GLY A 12 0.96 -11.48 13.11
C GLY A 12 -0.13 -10.59 13.69
N HIS A 13 -0.84 -11.08 14.71
CA HIS A 13 -1.85 -10.31 15.44
C HIS A 13 -1.28 -9.06 16.14
N LEU A 14 -0.03 -9.10 16.61
CA LEU A 14 0.65 -7.93 17.20
C LEU A 14 1.12 -6.96 16.11
N VAL A 15 1.64 -7.48 14.99
CA VAL A 15 2.02 -6.67 13.81
C VAL A 15 0.79 -5.92 13.29
N ALA A 16 -0.30 -6.63 13.00
CA ALA A 16 -1.55 -6.05 12.51
C ALA A 16 -2.13 -4.99 13.47
N ARG A 17 -2.11 -5.28 14.79
CA ARG A 17 -2.52 -4.30 15.82
C ARG A 17 -1.67 -3.03 15.77
N LYS A 18 -0.35 -3.19 15.66
CA LYS A 18 0.58 -2.06 15.60
C LYS A 18 0.37 -1.23 14.33
N VAL A 19 0.16 -1.87 13.18
CA VAL A 19 -0.15 -1.20 11.91
C VAL A 19 -1.48 -0.44 12.01
N ARG A 20 -2.54 -1.09 12.55
CA ARG A 20 -3.86 -0.47 12.78
C ARG A 20 -3.75 0.82 13.60
N ASP A 21 -2.94 0.81 14.65
CA ASP A 21 -2.85 1.93 15.59
C ASP A 21 -1.94 3.06 15.07
N ALA A 22 -0.87 2.73 14.34
CA ALA A 22 0.16 3.71 13.96
C ALA A 22 0.09 4.21 12.51
N LEU A 23 -0.31 3.37 11.55
CA LEU A 23 -0.32 3.74 10.13
C LEU A 23 -1.24 4.94 9.82
N PRO A 24 -2.47 5.05 10.37
CA PRO A 24 -3.34 6.19 10.09
C PRO A 24 -2.73 7.52 10.57
N LEU A 25 -2.02 7.50 11.70
CA LEU A 25 -1.36 8.68 12.26
C LEU A 25 -0.17 9.12 11.40
N LYS A 26 0.61 8.17 10.89
CA LYS A 26 1.71 8.44 9.95
C LYS A 26 1.20 9.04 8.64
N LEU A 27 0.13 8.47 8.08
CA LEU A 27 -0.50 9.00 6.88
C LEU A 27 -0.97 10.44 7.10
N LEU A 28 -1.64 10.72 8.23
CA LEU A 28 -2.09 12.06 8.57
C LEU A 28 -0.92 13.05 8.72
N SER A 29 0.19 12.64 9.34
CA SER A 29 1.40 13.49 9.46
C SER A 29 1.93 13.91 8.09
N PHE A 30 2.14 12.94 7.20
CA PHE A 30 2.67 13.23 5.86
C PHE A 30 1.72 14.07 5.01
N LEU A 31 0.40 13.88 5.14
CA LEU A 31 -0.57 14.73 4.46
C LEU A 31 -0.49 16.18 4.94
N LYS A 32 -0.36 16.40 6.27
CA LYS A 32 -0.21 17.76 6.83
C LYS A 32 1.10 18.41 6.37
N GLU A 33 2.20 17.68 6.38
CA GLU A 33 3.50 18.17 5.91
C GLU A 33 3.45 18.58 4.43
N LEU A 34 2.88 17.73 3.57
CA LEU A 34 2.77 18.00 2.15
C LEU A 34 1.83 19.18 1.87
N TRP A 35 0.71 19.28 2.59
CA TRP A 35 -0.21 20.41 2.48
C TRP A 35 0.47 21.73 2.86
N SER A 36 1.16 21.77 3.99
CA SER A 36 1.91 22.95 4.44
C SER A 36 2.98 23.38 3.42
N SER A 37 3.69 22.40 2.84
CA SER A 37 4.70 22.69 1.80
C SER A 37 4.07 23.24 0.52
N ALA A 38 2.88 22.77 0.15
CA ALA A 38 2.17 23.24 -1.05
C ALA A 38 1.62 24.67 -0.89
N THR A 39 1.22 25.06 0.33
CA THR A 39 0.78 26.44 0.61
C THR A 39 1.93 27.43 0.80
N SER A 40 3.13 26.95 1.14
CA SER A 40 4.32 27.80 1.32
C SER A 40 4.95 28.25 0.00
N CYS A 41 4.84 27.46 -1.08
CA CYS A 41 5.44 27.80 -2.37
C CYS A 41 4.58 28.76 -3.22
N ASP A 42 3.36 29.09 -2.81
CA ASP A 42 2.48 30.00 -3.55
C ASP A 42 2.70 31.50 -3.22
N VAL A 43 3.60 31.84 -2.28
CA VAL A 43 3.77 33.23 -1.80
C VAL A 43 5.00 33.96 -2.38
N GLU A 44 6.01 33.27 -2.92
CA GLU A 44 7.19 33.93 -3.48
C GLU A 44 7.68 33.27 -4.77
N SER A 45 7.39 33.92 -5.92
CA SER A 45 8.31 34.13 -7.07
C SER A 45 7.55 34.61 -8.32
N LYS A 46 7.38 35.93 -8.48
CA LYS A 46 7.40 36.56 -9.81
C LYS A 46 8.85 36.91 -10.12
N SER A 47 9.56 36.03 -10.81
CA SER A 47 10.78 36.38 -11.52
C SER A 47 10.89 35.54 -12.78
N ASP A 48 10.96 36.23 -13.91
CA ASP A 48 11.01 35.73 -15.26
C ASP A 48 12.14 34.72 -15.49
N SER A 49 11.82 33.53 -16.02
CA SER A 49 12.56 32.93 -17.13
C SER A 49 11.88 31.64 -17.61
N ALA A 50 11.76 31.52 -18.93
CA ALA A 50 11.00 30.50 -19.64
C ALA A 50 11.54 29.06 -19.42
N ASN A 51 10.68 28.20 -18.88
CA ASN A 51 10.64 26.76 -19.18
C ASN A 51 9.20 26.27 -18.99
N ALA A 52 8.40 26.42 -20.03
CA ALA A 52 7.04 25.89 -20.09
C ALA A 52 7.08 24.39 -20.40
N ALA A 53 6.86 23.55 -19.38
CA ALA A 53 6.35 22.18 -19.59
C ALA A 53 5.71 21.59 -18.31
N LYS A 54 4.38 21.43 -18.40
CA LYS A 54 3.47 20.65 -17.52
C LYS A 54 3.20 21.19 -16.12
N ASP A 55 2.36 22.23 -16.07
CA ASP A 55 1.47 22.40 -14.93
C ASP A 55 0.39 21.31 -15.04
N GLY A 56 0.52 20.25 -14.22
CA GLY A 56 -0.48 19.19 -14.16
C GLY A 56 -1.81 19.73 -13.62
N SER A 57 -2.93 19.10 -13.96
CA SER A 57 -4.22 19.54 -13.43
C SER A 57 -4.23 19.51 -11.88
N ALA A 58 -5.05 20.34 -11.23
CA ALA A 58 -5.16 20.37 -9.77
C ALA A 58 -5.45 18.97 -9.17
N GLU A 59 -6.14 18.13 -9.95
CA GLU A 59 -6.40 16.73 -9.63
C GLU A 59 -5.14 15.85 -9.69
N GLU A 60 -4.29 16.02 -10.71
CA GLU A 60 -2.99 15.32 -10.80
C GLU A 60 -2.07 15.68 -9.63
N LYS A 61 -2.02 16.97 -9.25
CA LYS A 61 -1.24 17.43 -8.08
C LYS A 61 -1.74 16.80 -6.78
N SER A 62 -3.07 16.74 -6.60
CA SER A 62 -3.71 16.08 -5.45
C SER A 62 -3.41 14.57 -5.43
N ASN A 63 -3.55 13.89 -6.57
CA ASN A 63 -3.26 12.46 -6.69
C ASN A 63 -1.78 12.14 -6.39
N SER A 64 -0.85 12.98 -6.87
CA SER A 64 0.58 12.84 -6.57
C SER A 64 0.85 12.99 -5.07
N MET A 65 0.24 14.00 -4.42
CA MET A 65 0.36 14.22 -2.98
C MET A 65 -0.14 13.03 -2.16
N TRP A 66 -1.32 12.50 -2.49
CA TRP A 66 -1.88 11.32 -1.82
C TRP A 66 -1.00 10.09 -2.02
N ARG A 67 -0.53 9.85 -3.25
CA ARG A 67 0.38 8.74 -3.57
C ARG A 67 1.65 8.82 -2.72
N ASP A 68 2.25 10.00 -2.63
CA ASP A 68 3.48 10.21 -1.87
C ASP A 68 3.25 10.04 -0.37
N ALA A 69 2.11 10.50 0.16
CA ALA A 69 1.74 10.32 1.56
C ALA A 69 1.54 8.84 1.92
N PHE A 70 0.85 8.06 1.08
CA PHE A 70 0.73 6.61 1.27
C PHE A 70 2.09 5.93 1.19
N LEU A 71 2.89 6.21 0.16
CA LEU A 71 4.20 5.58 0.00
C LEU A 71 5.13 5.87 1.19
N LYS A 72 5.18 7.11 1.67
CA LYS A 72 6.00 7.50 2.82
C LYS A 72 5.50 6.87 4.12
N SER A 73 4.18 6.87 4.36
CA SER A 73 3.60 6.29 5.57
C SER A 73 3.84 4.79 5.66
N PHE A 74 3.66 4.04 4.57
CA PHE A 74 3.94 2.60 4.52
C PHE A 74 5.43 2.31 4.73
N LYS A 75 6.34 3.06 4.07
CA LYS A 75 7.79 2.89 4.27
C LYS A 75 8.24 3.17 5.71
N VAL A 76 7.68 4.20 6.35
CA VAL A 76 8.02 4.49 7.75
C VAL A 76 7.43 3.45 8.69
N MET A 77 6.22 2.96 8.41
CA MET A 77 5.60 1.88 9.19
C MET A 77 6.45 0.60 9.13
N ASP A 78 6.86 0.19 7.93
CA ASP A 78 7.71 -0.99 7.71
C ASP A 78 9.07 -0.87 8.44
N LYS A 79 9.70 0.30 8.36
CA LYS A 79 10.94 0.58 9.12
C LYS A 79 10.74 0.49 10.63
N GLU A 80 9.65 1.03 11.16
CA GLU A 80 9.34 0.98 12.59
C GLU A 80 9.12 -0.47 13.07
N LEU A 81 8.39 -1.28 12.28
CA LEU A 81 8.19 -2.70 12.56
C LEU A 81 9.52 -3.44 12.58
N LYS A 82 10.37 -3.23 11.56
CA LYS A 82 11.69 -3.86 11.47
C LYS A 82 12.60 -3.50 12.65
N SER A 83 12.51 -2.28 13.17
CA SER A 83 13.31 -1.82 14.31
C SER A 83 12.69 -2.11 15.67
N HIS A 84 11.53 -2.78 15.72
CA HIS A 84 10.81 -2.98 16.97
C HIS A 84 11.55 -3.99 17.86
N PRO A 85 11.89 -3.64 19.11
CA PRO A 85 12.85 -4.42 19.91
C PRO A 85 12.35 -5.81 20.30
N THR A 86 11.02 -5.99 20.39
CA THR A 86 10.39 -7.21 20.91
C THR A 86 9.47 -7.91 19.92
N LEU A 87 9.24 -7.32 18.74
CA LEU A 87 8.29 -7.86 17.77
C LEU A 87 9.06 -8.45 16.60
N ASP A 88 9.16 -9.78 16.57
CA ASP A 88 9.80 -10.47 15.46
C ASP A 88 8.94 -10.38 14.19
N CYS A 89 9.37 -9.50 13.28
CA CYS A 89 8.77 -9.29 11.96
C CYS A 89 9.51 -10.05 10.84
N PHE A 90 10.45 -10.96 11.17
CA PHE A 90 11.08 -11.81 10.16
C PHE A 90 10.12 -12.90 9.68
N GLY A 91 9.44 -13.57 10.63
CA GLY A 91 8.44 -14.61 10.36
C GLY A 91 6.99 -14.17 10.58
N SER A 92 6.76 -12.91 10.94
CA SER A 92 5.41 -12.36 11.16
C SER A 92 5.20 -11.11 10.33
N GLY A 93 3.96 -10.88 9.91
CA GLY A 93 3.63 -9.73 9.08
C GLY A 93 2.15 -9.37 9.17
N SER A 94 1.77 -8.36 8.39
CA SER A 94 0.38 -7.96 8.20
C SER A 94 0.19 -7.45 6.78
N THR A 95 -0.96 -7.73 6.18
CA THR A 95 -1.46 -6.96 5.05
C THR A 95 -1.87 -5.56 5.51
N ALA A 96 -2.13 -4.68 4.56
CA ALA A 96 -2.84 -3.44 4.80
C ALA A 96 -3.65 -3.07 3.57
N ALA A 97 -4.97 -2.88 3.70
CA ALA A 97 -5.81 -2.26 2.69
C ALA A 97 -6.49 -1.04 3.33
N THR A 98 -6.11 0.17 2.89
CA THR A 98 -6.54 1.41 3.53
C THR A 98 -7.22 2.35 2.54
N ILE A 99 -8.28 3.03 2.99
CA ILE A 99 -9.11 3.92 2.19
C ILE A 99 -9.35 5.22 2.96
N VAL A 100 -9.18 6.35 2.28
CA VAL A 100 -9.58 7.67 2.74
C VAL A 100 -10.59 8.27 1.78
N LYS A 101 -11.78 8.58 2.30
CA LYS A 101 -12.80 9.33 1.59
C LYS A 101 -12.64 10.82 1.88
N GLN A 102 -12.48 11.63 0.85
CA GLN A 102 -12.44 13.09 0.94
C GLN A 102 -13.40 13.67 -0.11
N GLY A 103 -14.51 14.25 0.34
CA GLY A 103 -15.58 14.70 -0.57
C GLY A 103 -16.12 13.52 -1.39
N SER A 104 -16.11 13.66 -2.72
CA SER A 104 -16.47 12.62 -3.70
C SER A 104 -15.33 11.65 -4.03
N ASN A 105 -14.11 11.90 -3.55
CA ASN A 105 -12.92 11.14 -3.94
C ASN A 105 -12.58 10.05 -2.92
N LEU A 106 -12.07 8.93 -3.43
CA LEU A 106 -11.52 7.83 -2.64
C LEU A 106 -10.03 7.67 -2.97
N PHE A 107 -9.19 7.77 -1.93
CA PHE A 107 -7.76 7.54 -2.03
C PHE A 107 -7.40 6.26 -1.30
N MET A 108 -6.58 5.40 -1.92
CA MET A 108 -6.30 4.06 -1.41
C MET A 108 -4.81 3.76 -1.43
N GLY A 109 -4.36 3.07 -0.39
CA GLY A 109 -3.02 2.48 -0.30
C GLY A 109 -3.15 1.07 0.24
N TYR A 110 -2.54 0.10 -0.45
CA TYR A 110 -2.64 -1.31 -0.06
C TYR A 110 -1.38 -2.11 -0.36
N ILE A 111 -1.12 -3.12 0.47
CA ILE A 111 -0.11 -4.16 0.31
C ILE A 111 -0.68 -5.48 0.82
N GLY A 112 -0.56 -6.54 0.02
CA GLY A 112 -1.05 -7.89 0.32
C GLY A 112 -2.27 -8.25 -0.52
N ASP A 113 -3.09 -9.13 0.03
CA ASP A 113 -4.26 -9.76 -0.60
C ASP A 113 -5.60 -9.40 0.08
N SER A 114 -5.58 -8.55 1.10
CA SER A 114 -6.83 -7.93 1.57
C SER A 114 -7.45 -7.07 0.48
N ARG A 115 -8.74 -7.29 0.21
CA ARG A 115 -9.42 -6.75 -0.98
C ARG A 115 -10.49 -5.71 -0.63
N ALA A 116 -10.59 -4.67 -1.46
CA ALA A 116 -11.69 -3.71 -1.45
C ALA A 116 -12.54 -3.82 -2.71
N ILE A 117 -13.87 -3.84 -2.52
CA ILE A 117 -14.88 -3.87 -3.59
C ILE A 117 -15.92 -2.80 -3.26
N MET A 118 -16.26 -1.97 -4.24
CA MET A 118 -17.30 -0.96 -4.14
C MET A 118 -18.62 -1.50 -4.69
N GLY A 119 -19.65 -1.54 -3.84
CA GLY A 119 -21.02 -1.71 -4.31
C GLY A 119 -21.53 -0.40 -4.91
N SER A 120 -22.00 -0.45 -6.15
CA SER A 120 -22.64 0.67 -6.86
C SER A 120 -23.97 0.21 -7.45
N ARG A 121 -24.71 1.14 -8.05
CA ARG A 121 -25.88 0.83 -8.87
C ARG A 121 -25.69 1.33 -10.29
N ASP A 122 -26.22 0.58 -11.25
CA ASP A 122 -26.29 1.02 -12.65
C ASP A 122 -27.52 1.93 -12.87
N SER A 123 -27.77 2.32 -14.12
CA SER A 123 -28.93 3.13 -14.50
C SER A 123 -30.28 2.44 -14.29
N ASN A 124 -30.30 1.12 -14.11
CA ASN A 124 -31.49 0.29 -13.90
C ASN A 124 -31.68 -0.08 -12.42
N ASP A 125 -30.96 0.59 -11.50
CA ASP A 125 -30.91 0.28 -10.07
C ASP A 125 -30.33 -1.11 -9.74
N ALA A 126 -29.71 -1.81 -10.70
CA ALA A 126 -29.09 -3.11 -10.45
C ALA A 126 -27.77 -2.96 -9.67
N LEU A 127 -27.53 -3.85 -8.70
CA LEU A 127 -26.30 -3.84 -7.90
C LEU A 127 -25.09 -4.25 -8.75
N LEU A 128 -24.06 -3.40 -8.75
CA LEU A 128 -22.77 -3.64 -9.38
C LEU A 128 -21.66 -3.76 -8.33
N ALA A 129 -20.79 -4.75 -8.49
CA ALA A 129 -19.58 -4.90 -7.70
C ALA A 129 -18.37 -4.41 -8.51
N ILE A 130 -17.74 -3.33 -8.06
CA ILE A 130 -16.57 -2.72 -8.71
C ILE A 130 -15.34 -3.05 -7.87
N GLN A 131 -14.44 -3.88 -8.40
CA GLN A 131 -13.20 -4.21 -7.73
C GLN A 131 -12.27 -2.99 -7.69
N LEU A 132 -11.85 -2.59 -6.49
CA LEU A 132 -11.01 -1.41 -6.27
C LEU A 132 -9.52 -1.75 -6.16
N THR A 133 -9.20 -2.97 -5.71
CA THR A 133 -7.82 -3.44 -5.49
C THR A 133 -7.59 -4.76 -6.21
N VAL A 134 -6.35 -5.01 -6.63
CA VAL A 134 -5.92 -6.31 -7.15
C VAL A 134 -4.95 -6.91 -6.13
N ASP A 135 -5.24 -8.11 -5.67
CA ASP A 135 -4.39 -8.82 -4.71
C ASP A 135 -2.97 -8.97 -5.24
N LEU A 136 -1.97 -8.79 -4.38
CA LEU A 136 -0.57 -8.88 -4.78
C LEU A 136 -0.04 -10.32 -4.80
N LYS A 137 -0.75 -11.27 -5.43
CA LYS A 137 -0.35 -12.68 -5.43
C LYS A 137 1.00 -12.91 -6.11
N PRO A 138 1.86 -13.83 -5.60
CA PRO A 138 3.22 -14.00 -6.12
C PRO A 138 3.30 -14.43 -7.58
N ASP A 139 2.29 -15.15 -8.06
CA ASP A 139 2.19 -15.75 -9.39
C ASP A 139 1.59 -14.82 -10.44
N LEU A 140 1.06 -13.65 -10.05
CA LEU A 140 0.66 -12.64 -11.03
C LEU A 140 1.87 -12.22 -11.86
N PRO A 141 1.78 -12.14 -13.21
CA PRO A 141 2.94 -11.91 -14.07
C PRO A 141 3.80 -10.71 -13.67
N ARG A 142 3.16 -9.61 -13.25
CA ARG A 142 3.86 -8.40 -12.79
C ARG A 142 4.57 -8.60 -11.44
N GLU A 143 3.94 -9.27 -10.49
CA GLU A 143 4.52 -9.51 -9.17
C GLU A 143 5.62 -10.58 -9.22
N ALA A 144 5.41 -11.66 -9.99
CA ALA A 144 6.41 -12.68 -10.23
C ALA A 144 7.70 -12.08 -10.85
N GLU A 145 7.54 -11.20 -11.83
CA GLU A 145 8.66 -10.49 -12.45
C GLU A 145 9.38 -9.56 -11.45
N ARG A 146 8.61 -8.78 -10.68
CA ARG A 146 9.16 -7.92 -9.61
C ARG A 146 9.97 -8.73 -8.59
N ILE A 147 9.45 -9.88 -8.16
CA ILE A 147 10.13 -10.78 -7.21
C ILE A 147 11.43 -11.32 -7.80
N LYS A 148 11.42 -11.79 -9.05
CA LYS A 148 12.60 -12.29 -9.76
C LYS A 148 13.68 -11.23 -9.93
N GLN A 149 13.30 -9.99 -10.27
CA GLN A 149 14.24 -8.86 -10.36
C GLN A 149 14.89 -8.54 -9.00
N CYS A 150 14.19 -8.79 -7.90
CA CYS A 150 14.73 -8.73 -6.55
C CYS A 150 15.46 -10.01 -6.11
N LYS A 151 15.77 -10.93 -7.04
CA LYS A 151 16.42 -12.23 -6.82
C LYS A 151 15.61 -13.23 -5.99
N GLY A 152 14.35 -12.93 -5.69
CA GLY A 152 13.45 -13.87 -5.03
C GLY A 152 12.99 -14.98 -5.98
N ARG A 153 12.37 -16.01 -5.42
CA ARG A 153 11.80 -17.13 -6.19
C ARG A 153 10.31 -17.25 -5.91
N VAL A 154 9.57 -17.76 -6.89
CA VAL A 154 8.12 -18.02 -6.80
C VAL A 154 7.85 -19.44 -7.23
N PHE A 155 7.29 -20.24 -6.32
CA PHE A 155 6.78 -21.58 -6.60
C PHE A 155 5.87 -22.04 -5.46
N ALA A 156 5.05 -23.04 -5.73
CA ALA A 156 4.17 -23.68 -4.76
C ALA A 156 4.87 -24.87 -4.08
N LEU A 157 4.43 -25.23 -2.87
CA LEU A 157 4.87 -26.47 -2.23
C LEU A 157 4.29 -27.68 -2.98
N GLN A 158 5.00 -28.81 -2.94
CA GLN A 158 4.53 -30.03 -3.60
C GLN A 158 3.17 -30.52 -3.07
N ASP A 159 2.94 -30.37 -1.76
CA ASP A 159 1.69 -30.76 -1.09
C ASP A 159 0.58 -29.70 -1.23
N GLU A 160 0.90 -28.49 -1.70
CA GLU A 160 -0.05 -27.38 -1.88
C GLU A 160 0.15 -26.69 -3.25
N PRO A 161 -0.08 -27.40 -4.37
CA PRO A 161 0.29 -26.93 -5.70
C PRO A 161 -0.45 -25.66 -6.16
N GLU A 162 -1.58 -25.33 -5.53
CA GLU A 162 -2.38 -24.14 -5.84
C GLU A 162 -1.92 -22.89 -5.07
N VAL A 163 -1.03 -23.04 -4.09
CA VAL A 163 -0.60 -21.92 -3.22
C VAL A 163 0.81 -21.48 -3.60
N SER A 164 0.87 -20.46 -4.46
CA SER A 164 2.15 -19.84 -4.83
C SER A 164 2.74 -19.04 -3.66
N ARG A 165 4.05 -19.19 -3.44
CA ARG A 165 4.78 -18.59 -2.32
C ARG A 165 5.98 -17.80 -2.80
N VAL A 166 6.36 -16.79 -2.03
CA VAL A 166 7.62 -16.04 -2.18
C VAL A 166 8.71 -16.68 -1.33
N TRP A 167 9.86 -16.91 -1.93
CA TRP A 167 11.02 -17.54 -1.29
C TRP A 167 12.28 -16.69 -1.43
N LEU A 168 13.20 -16.84 -0.47
CA LEU A 168 14.53 -16.24 -0.53
C LEU A 168 15.33 -16.76 -1.73
N PRO A 169 16.37 -16.03 -2.19
CA PRO A 169 17.14 -16.42 -3.37
C PRO A 169 17.80 -17.80 -3.29
N PHE A 170 18.23 -18.19 -2.09
CA PHE A 170 19.03 -19.39 -1.86
C PHE A 170 18.41 -20.37 -0.86
N ASP A 171 17.31 -19.99 -0.20
CA ASP A 171 16.68 -20.77 0.86
C ASP A 171 15.17 -20.88 0.63
N ASP A 172 14.60 -22.07 0.85
CA ASP A 172 13.16 -22.32 0.85
C ASP A 172 12.54 -21.84 2.18
N ALA A 173 12.78 -20.57 2.51
CA ALA A 173 12.23 -19.87 3.65
C ALA A 173 12.02 -18.38 3.32
N PRO A 174 11.12 -17.66 4.01
CA PRO A 174 10.11 -18.19 4.93
C PRO A 174 8.91 -18.85 4.21
N GLY A 175 8.77 -18.65 2.89
CA GLY A 175 7.66 -19.22 2.11
C GLY A 175 6.34 -18.47 2.26
N LEU A 176 6.36 -17.15 2.07
CA LEU A 176 5.18 -16.29 2.25
C LEU A 176 4.16 -16.54 1.13
N ALA A 177 2.99 -17.06 1.50
CA ALA A 177 1.83 -17.16 0.62
C ALA A 177 0.94 -15.91 0.75
N MET A 178 0.21 -15.61 -0.31
CA MET A 178 -0.91 -14.66 -0.28
C MET A 178 -2.14 -15.43 -0.81
N ALA A 179 -3.21 -15.59 -0.01
CA ALA A 179 -4.35 -16.50 -0.21
C ALA A 179 -5.68 -15.77 -0.49
#